data_AF-A0A1Q8QVI4-F1
#
_entry.id   AF-A0A1Q8QVI4-F1
#
_cell.length_a   1.000
_cell.length_b   1.000
_cell.length_c   1.000
_cell.angle_alpha   90.00
_cell.angle_beta   90.00
_cell.angle_gamma   90.00
#
_symmetry.space_group_name_H-M   'P 1'
#
loop_
_entity.id
_entity.type
_entity.pdbx_description
1 polymer ?
#
loop_
_entity_poly.entity_id
_entity_poly.type
_entity_poly.pdbx_seq_one_letter_code
_entity_poly.pdbx_strand_id
1 'polypeptide(L)'
;MRPVPLEIVCYHSEQAAEEALKGYLLYQNVEPSQTQDLERLCSMCLKFDKAFEGVMEPWERLARYGEPIYPFEMQISNNDMKTAIADADRIMAFVLQRFQLAEEITQNDDEQKEQQENAPGQQLT
;
A
#
# COMPACT_ATOMS: atom_id res chain seq x y z
N MET A 1 13.32 17.25 15.43
CA MET A 1 12.59 16.07 14.90
C MET A 1 11.22 16.53 14.44
N ARG A 2 10.78 16.13 13.24
CA ARG A 2 9.37 16.23 12.83
C ARG A 2 8.71 14.88 13.16
N PRO A 3 7.50 14.86 13.74
CA PRO A 3 6.80 13.62 14.01
C PRO A 3 6.52 12.87 12.71
N VAL A 4 6.57 11.54 12.75
CA VAL A 4 6.22 10.69 11.60
C VAL A 4 4.73 10.86 11.31
N PRO A 5 4.33 11.14 10.06
CA PRO A 5 2.92 11.39 9.72
C PRO A 5 2.18 10.05 9.51
N LEU A 6 1.91 9.34 10.60
CA LEU A 6 1.38 7.95 10.58
C LEU A 6 0.11 7.82 9.74
N GLU A 7 -0.85 8.74 9.91
CA GLU A 7 -2.13 8.72 9.18
C GLU A 7 -1.93 8.86 7.66
N ILE A 8 -1.01 9.75 7.26
CA ILE A 8 -0.68 9.97 5.84
C ILE A 8 -0.06 8.71 5.23
N VAL A 9 0.79 8.01 5.98
CA VAL A 9 1.41 6.76 5.50
C VAL A 9 0.35 5.67 5.34
N CYS A 10 -0.54 5.49 6.32
CA CYS A 10 -1.62 4.51 6.23
C CYS A 10 -2.59 4.82 5.07
N TYR A 11 -2.96 6.10 4.90
CA TYR A 11 -3.80 6.57 3.80
C TYR A 11 -3.20 6.23 2.44
N HIS A 12 -1.92 6.53 2.23
CA HIS A 12 -1.25 6.20 0.96
C HIS A 12 -1.01 4.71 0.76
N SER A 13 -0.87 3.93 1.84
CA SER A 13 -0.79 2.47 1.75
C SER A 13 -2.10 1.88 1.22
N GLU A 14 -3.24 2.39 1.69
CA GLU A 14 -4.54 2.01 1.16
C GLU A 14 -4.69 2.42 -0.32
N GLN A 15 -4.36 3.67 -0.67
CA GLN A 15 -4.44 4.13 -2.06
C GLN A 15 -3.56 3.31 -3.01
N ALA A 16 -2.37 2.91 -2.57
CA ALA A 16 -1.49 2.07 -3.36
C ALA A 16 -2.13 0.69 -3.64
N ALA A 17 -2.76 0.09 -2.63
CA ALA A 17 -3.51 -1.15 -2.80
C ALA A 17 -4.72 -0.97 -3.73
N GLU A 18 -5.47 0.13 -3.59
CA GLU A 18 -6.62 0.46 -4.43
C GLU A 18 -6.22 0.55 -5.91
N GLU A 19 -5.15 1.29 -6.23
CA GLU A 19 -4.66 1.45 -7.59
C GLU A 19 -4.11 0.14 -8.17
N ALA A 20 -3.48 -0.72 -7.35
CA ALA A 20 -3.07 -2.05 -7.80
C ALA A 20 -4.29 -2.89 -8.25
N LEU A 21 -5.38 -2.92 -7.46
CA LEU A 21 -6.59 -3.64 -7.82
C LEU A 21 -7.27 -3.06 -9.08
N LYS A 22 -7.34 -1.74 -9.19
CA LYS A 22 -7.83 -1.07 -10.40
C LYS A 22 -7.00 -1.42 -11.63
N GLY A 23 -5.68 -1.46 -11.49
CA GLY A 23 -4.77 -1.92 -12.53
C GLY A 23 -5.09 -3.35 -12.98
N TYR A 24 -5.43 -4.24 -12.05
CA TYR A 24 -5.85 -5.61 -12.39
C TYR A 24 -7.17 -5.63 -13.17
N LEU A 25 -8.15 -4.82 -12.76
CA LEU A 25 -9.42 -4.71 -13.49
C LEU A 25 -9.21 -4.17 -14.90
N LEU A 26 -8.36 -3.14 -15.06
CA LEU A 26 -8.00 -2.60 -16.37
C LEU A 26 -7.31 -3.65 -17.26
N TYR A 27 -6.41 -4.47 -16.69
CA TYR A 27 -5.80 -5.59 -17.40
C TYR A 27 -6.83 -6.62 -17.87
N GLN A 28 -7.91 -6.82 -17.12
CA GLN A 28 -9.05 -7.65 -17.51
C GLN A 28 -10.04 -6.94 -18.47
N ASN A 29 -9.69 -5.75 -18.99
CA ASN A 29 -10.54 -4.89 -19.81
C ASN A 29 -11.86 -4.47 -19.12
N VAL A 30 -11.83 -4.32 -17.81
CA VAL A 30 -12.94 -3.80 -17.01
C VAL A 30 -12.58 -2.40 -16.52
N GLU A 31 -13.43 -1.43 -16.83
CA GLU A 31 -13.30 -0.08 -16.29
C GLU A 31 -13.63 -0.10 -14.78
N PRO A 32 -12.67 0.25 -13.89
CA PRO A 32 -12.93 0.30 -12.46
C PRO A 32 -13.89 1.44 -12.13
N SER A 33 -14.66 1.29 -11.05
CA SER A 33 -15.50 2.40 -10.56
C SER A 33 -14.62 3.57 -10.09
N GLN A 34 -15.06 4.80 -10.35
CA GLN A 34 -14.40 6.01 -9.84
C GLN A 34 -14.56 6.20 -8.31
N THR A 35 -15.43 5.42 -7.67
CA THR A 35 -15.61 5.43 -6.21
C THR A 35 -14.50 4.64 -5.53
N GLN A 36 -13.98 5.18 -4.42
CA GLN A 36 -13.08 4.48 -3.47
C GLN A 36 -13.82 3.40 -2.66
N ASP A 37 -14.66 2.61 -3.33
CA ASP A 37 -15.36 1.48 -2.73
C ASP A 37 -14.50 0.23 -2.88
N LEU A 38 -13.70 0.02 -1.85
CA LEU A 38 -12.75 -1.06 -1.78
C LEU A 38 -13.42 -2.45 -1.77
N GLU A 39 -14.55 -2.61 -1.09
CA GLU A 39 -15.31 -3.87 -1.09
C GLU A 39 -15.78 -4.23 -2.51
N ARG A 40 -16.23 -3.22 -3.26
CA ARG A 40 -16.66 -3.38 -4.65
C ARG A 40 -15.49 -3.76 -5.57
N LEU A 41 -14.33 -3.11 -5.45
CA LEU A 41 -13.15 -3.44 -6.26
C LEU A 41 -12.69 -4.89 -6.03
N CYS A 42 -12.64 -5.33 -4.77
CA CYS A 42 -12.30 -6.70 -4.42
C CYS A 42 -13.31 -7.71 -5.01
N SER A 43 -14.60 -7.43 -4.85
CA SER A 43 -15.68 -8.25 -5.42
C SER A 43 -15.61 -8.34 -6.95
N MET A 44 -15.15 -7.29 -7.62
CA MET A 44 -14.92 -7.30 -9.07
C MET A 44 -13.71 -8.18 -9.44
N CYS A 45 -12.59 -8.08 -8.71
CA CYS A 45 -11.41 -8.91 -8.95
C CYS A 45 -11.72 -10.41 -8.75
N LEU A 46 -12.48 -10.75 -7.71
CA LEU A 46 -12.91 -12.12 -7.38
C LEU A 46 -13.78 -12.80 -8.44
N LYS A 47 -14.38 -12.05 -9.36
CA LYS A 47 -15.12 -12.61 -10.50
C LYS A 47 -14.20 -13.19 -11.57
N PHE A 48 -12.97 -12.69 -11.64
CA PHE A 48 -11.96 -13.13 -12.61
C PHE A 48 -10.98 -14.13 -12.01
N ASP A 49 -10.55 -13.91 -10.77
CA ASP A 49 -9.60 -14.78 -10.08
C ASP A 49 -9.98 -14.96 -8.61
N LYS A 50 -10.29 -16.21 -8.24
CA LYS A 50 -10.64 -16.59 -6.87
C LYS A 50 -9.48 -16.52 -5.90
N ALA A 51 -8.23 -16.52 -6.37
CA ALA A 51 -7.09 -16.39 -5.48
C ALA A 51 -7.04 -15.02 -4.78
N PHE A 52 -7.82 -14.01 -5.22
CA PHE A 52 -7.96 -12.73 -4.50
C PHE A 52 -8.53 -12.90 -3.07
N GLU A 53 -9.15 -14.04 -2.76
CA GLU A 53 -9.52 -14.41 -1.38
C GLU A 53 -8.30 -14.41 -0.44
N GLY A 54 -7.10 -14.70 -0.97
CA GLY A 54 -5.84 -14.72 -0.22
C GLY A 54 -5.28 -13.34 0.18
N VAL A 55 -5.86 -12.25 -0.32
CA VAL A 55 -5.50 -10.87 0.04
C VAL A 55 -6.67 -10.05 0.62
N MET A 56 -7.80 -10.70 0.91
CA MET A 56 -8.95 -10.04 1.55
C MET A 56 -8.62 -9.50 2.94
N GLU A 57 -7.85 -10.24 3.72
CA GLU A 57 -7.52 -9.85 5.10
C GLU A 57 -6.60 -8.60 5.17
N PRO A 58 -5.48 -8.52 4.41
CA PRO A 58 -4.72 -7.28 4.22
C PRO A 58 -5.59 -6.10 3.75
N TRP A 59 -6.53 -6.38 2.86
CA TRP A 59 -7.41 -5.37 2.30
C TRP A 59 -8.41 -4.79 3.30
N GLU A 60 -9.08 -5.65 4.05
CA GLU A 60 -10.01 -5.25 5.13
C GLU A 60 -9.29 -4.43 6.21
N ARG A 61 -8.01 -4.73 6.47
CA ARG A 61 -7.19 -3.90 7.35
C ARG A 61 -6.95 -2.52 6.76
N LEU A 62 -6.57 -2.43 5.48
CA LEU A 62 -6.30 -1.16 4.82
C LEU A 62 -7.54 -0.28 4.68
N ALA A 63 -8.71 -0.85 4.38
CA ALA A 63 -9.92 -0.10 4.01
C ALA A 63 -10.46 0.89 5.07
N ARG A 64 -9.88 0.88 6.27
CA ARG A 64 -10.22 1.82 7.34
C ARG A 64 -9.56 3.20 7.17
N TYR A 65 -8.59 3.38 6.27
CA TYR A 65 -7.79 4.60 6.17
C TYR A 65 -8.28 5.60 5.10
N GLY A 66 -9.22 5.22 4.23
CA GLY A 66 -9.53 5.92 2.99
C GLY A 66 -10.41 7.14 3.15
N GLU A 67 -11.20 7.18 4.21
CA GLU A 67 -12.00 8.35 4.54
C GLU A 67 -11.33 9.16 5.67
N PRO A 68 -11.08 10.46 5.46
CA PRO A 68 -10.66 11.33 6.55
C PRO A 68 -11.83 11.49 7.52
N ILE A 69 -11.77 10.80 8.66
CA ILE A 69 -12.78 10.88 9.72
C ILE A 69 -12.59 12.20 10.48
N TYR A 70 -12.90 13.35 9.88
CA TYR A 70 -13.05 14.58 10.64
C TYR A 70 -14.38 14.53 11.42
N PRO A 71 -14.42 14.77 12.74
CA PRO A 71 -13.41 15.41 13.60
C PRO A 71 -12.66 14.45 14.56
N PHE A 72 -12.62 13.14 14.30
CA PHE A 72 -11.98 12.17 15.18
C PHE A 72 -10.60 11.77 14.63
N GLU A 73 -9.53 12.20 15.31
CA GLU A 73 -8.17 11.69 15.06
C GLU A 73 -8.19 10.16 15.25
N MET A 74 -7.88 9.42 14.18
CA MET A 74 -7.73 7.98 14.29
C MET A 74 -6.47 7.72 15.11
N GLN A 75 -6.58 7.00 16.23
CA GLN A 75 -5.40 6.65 17.02
C GLN A 75 -4.57 5.60 16.28
N ILE A 76 -3.68 6.07 15.40
CA ILE A 76 -2.77 5.24 14.61
C ILE A 76 -1.45 5.11 15.35
N SER A 77 -1.04 3.87 15.60
CA SER A 77 0.25 3.53 16.17
C SER A 77 1.31 3.30 15.09
N ASN A 78 2.59 3.26 15.50
CA ASN A 78 3.67 2.82 14.61
C ASN A 78 3.47 1.39 14.09
N ASN A 79 2.78 0.53 14.86
CA ASN A 79 2.50 -0.84 14.43
C ASN A 79 1.44 -0.87 13.32
N ASP A 80 0.43 -0.01 13.42
CA ASP A 80 -0.61 0.13 12.39
C ASP A 80 0.01 0.59 11.06
N MET A 81 0.89 1.61 11.12
CA MET A 81 1.65 2.07 9.95
C MET A 81 2.47 0.94 9.31
N LYS A 82 3.25 0.19 10.10
CA LYS A 82 4.06 -0.93 9.57
C LYS A 82 3.18 -2.01 8.95
N THR A 83 2.03 -2.30 9.56
CA THR A 83 1.07 -3.28 9.04
C THR A 83 0.46 -2.79 7.72
N ALA A 84 0.08 -1.52 7.63
CA ALA A 84 -0.48 -0.93 6.42
C ALA A 84 0.51 -1.00 5.25
N ILE A 85 1.79 -0.67 5.48
CA ILE A 85 2.84 -0.81 4.45
C ILE A 85 2.96 -2.26 3.99
N ALA A 86 3.08 -3.21 4.92
CA ALA A 86 3.21 -4.63 4.59
C ALA A 86 1.99 -5.18 3.84
N ASP A 87 0.79 -4.69 4.15
CA ASP A 87 -0.44 -5.06 3.47
C ASP A 87 -0.51 -4.53 2.05
N ALA A 88 -0.10 -3.27 1.85
CA ALA A 88 -0.03 -2.66 0.54
C ALA A 88 0.99 -3.40 -0.34
N ASP A 89 2.17 -3.72 0.20
CA ASP A 89 3.21 -4.49 -0.49
C ASP A 89 2.71 -5.88 -0.87
N ARG A 90 1.99 -6.55 0.04
CA ARG A 90 1.42 -7.88 -0.21
C ARG A 90 0.39 -7.84 -1.34
N ILE A 91 -0.49 -6.84 -1.36
CA ILE A 91 -1.50 -6.68 -2.43
C ILE A 91 -0.81 -6.36 -3.76
N MET A 92 0.17 -5.45 -3.76
CA MET A 92 0.93 -5.09 -4.95
C MET A 92 1.66 -6.30 -5.54
N ALA A 93 2.45 -7.01 -4.72
CA ALA A 93 3.17 -8.21 -5.15
C ALA A 93 2.21 -9.28 -5.70
N PHE A 94 1.08 -9.47 -5.03
CA PHE A 94 0.04 -10.39 -5.46
C PHE A 94 -0.56 -9.99 -6.82
N VAL A 95 -0.86 -8.71 -7.06
CA VAL A 95 -1.37 -8.23 -8.34
C VAL A 95 -0.31 -8.39 -9.44
N LEU A 96 0.94 -8.03 -9.18
CA LEU A 96 2.03 -8.14 -10.16
C LEU A 96 2.30 -9.57 -10.62
N GLN A 97 2.16 -10.55 -9.71
CA GLN A 97 2.23 -11.97 -10.06
C GLN A 97 1.18 -12.37 -11.12
N ARG A 98 0.01 -11.73 -11.14
CA ARG A 98 -1.05 -11.99 -12.13
C ARG A 98 -0.79 -11.39 -13.49
N PHE A 99 0.01 -10.32 -13.53
CA PHE A 99 0.48 -9.76 -14.79
C PHE A 99 1.65 -10.54 -15.38
N GLN A 100 2.13 -11.58 -14.70
CA GLN A 100 3.40 -12.25 -15.02
C GLN A 100 4.59 -11.26 -15.03
N LEU A 101 4.45 -10.12 -14.35
CA LEU A 101 5.48 -9.08 -14.20
C LEU A 101 6.37 -9.35 -12.97
N ALA A 102 6.33 -10.56 -12.42
CA ALA A 102 7.08 -10.93 -11.22
C ALA A 102 8.54 -11.26 -11.56
N GLU A 103 9.29 -10.28 -12.06
CA GLU A 103 10.74 -10.23 -11.92
C GLU A 103 11.10 -8.80 -11.46
N GLU A 104 11.80 -8.71 -10.32
CA GLU A 104 12.42 -7.51 -9.73
C GLU A 104 11.53 -6.50 -8.97
N ILE A 105 11.00 -6.89 -7.80
CA ILE A 105 10.94 -5.95 -6.66
C ILE A 105 12.04 -6.38 -5.68
N THR A 106 13.27 -5.95 -5.94
CA THR A 106 14.36 -6.03 -4.97
C THR A 106 14.17 -4.96 -3.90
N GLN A 107 14.24 -5.38 -2.63
CA GLN A 107 14.16 -4.59 -1.41
C GLN A 107 15.35 -3.62 -1.21
N ASN A 108 15.69 -2.81 -2.22
CA ASN A 108 16.92 -1.99 -2.21
C ASN A 108 16.72 -0.52 -1.82
N ASP A 109 15.50 -0.09 -1.46
CA ASP A 109 15.23 1.33 -1.17
C ASP A 109 15.47 1.72 0.31
N ASP A 110 15.53 0.74 1.23
CA ASP A 110 15.77 1.03 2.65
C ASP A 110 17.27 1.16 2.99
N GLU A 111 18.17 0.47 2.28
CA GLU A 111 19.61 0.50 2.60
C GLU A 111 20.33 1.80 2.17
N GLN A 112 19.72 2.61 1.29
CA GLN A 112 20.35 3.86 0.84
C GLN A 112 20.16 5.04 1.80
N LYS A 113 19.24 4.96 2.78
CA LYS A 113 19.06 6.02 3.78
C LYS A 113 20.03 5.92 4.96
N GLU A 114 20.41 4.71 5.37
CA GLU A 114 21.31 4.56 6.53
C GLU A 114 22.78 4.90 6.21
N GLN A 115 23.20 4.83 4.94
CA GLN A 115 24.57 5.15 4.54
C GLN A 115 24.82 6.65 4.34
N GLN A 116 23.78 7.48 4.19
CA GLN A 116 23.93 8.93 4.05
C GLN A 116 23.97 9.71 5.38
N GLU A 117 23.52 9.12 6.49
CA GLU A 117 23.55 9.79 7.81
C GLU A 117 24.82 9.53 8.63
N ASN A 118 25.70 8.59 8.22
CA ASN A 118 26.84 8.15 9.03
C ASN A 118 28.23 8.58 8.50
N ALA A 119 28.31 9.61 7.65
CA ALA A 119 29.58 10.19 7.23
C ALA A 119 30.00 11.31 8.20
N PRO A 120 31.13 11.20 8.92
CA PRO A 120 31.59 12.25 9.84
C PRO A 120 32.02 13.48 9.04
N GLY A 121 31.30 14.59 9.23
CA GLY A 121 31.66 15.89 8.68
C GLY A 121 33.07 16.30 9.12
N GLN A 122 34.01 16.26 8.17
CA GLN A 122 35.35 16.80 8.35
C GLN A 122 35.26 18.30 8.58
N GLN A 123 35.83 18.73 9.71
CA GLN A 123 36.24 20.11 9.94
C GLN A 123 37.25 20.52 8.86
N LEU A 124 37.07 21.68 8.22
CA LEU A 124 38.14 22.42 7.57
C LEU A 124 37.80 23.92 7.59
N THR A 125 38.57 24.62 8.44
CA THR A 125 39.12 26.00 8.35
C THR A 125 38.28 27.12 7.75
#